data_AF-A0A349DAZ2-F1
#
_entry.id   AF-A0A349DAZ2-F1
#
_cell.length_a   1.000
_cell.length_b   1.000
_cell.length_c   1.000
_cell.angle_alpha   90.00
_cell.angle_beta   90.00
_cell.angle_gamma   90.00
#
_symmetry.space_group_name_H-M   'P 1'
#
loop_
_entity.id
_entity.type
_entity.pdbx_description
1 polymer ?
#
loop_
_entity_poly.entity_id
_entity_poly.type
_entity_poly.pdbx_seq_one_letter_code
_entity_poly.pdbx_strand_id
1 'polypeptide(L)' 'GAIRGKMWTVGMEREEFFDPEKCSTYMKKKFQHIGRGAVCGICMRVCPAGRRINNGR' A
#
# COMPACT_ATOMS: atom_id res chain seq x y z
N GLY A 1 5.73 1.11 9.55
CA GLY A 1 4.71 0.68 8.57
C GLY A 1 5.37 -0.05 7.40
N ALA A 2 4.58 -0.68 6.52
CA ALA A 2 5.12 -1.39 5.35
C ALA A 2 5.68 -0.45 4.25
N ILE A 3 5.30 0.82 4.25
CA ILE A 3 5.79 1.85 3.32
C ILE A 3 6.86 2.69 4.02
N ARG A 4 8.02 2.91 3.39
CA ARG A 4 9.21 3.52 4.00
C ARG A 4 9.27 5.05 3.93
N GLY A 5 8.18 5.74 3.60
CA GLY A 5 8.12 7.22 3.56
C GLY A 5 8.98 7.88 2.48
N LYS A 6 9.64 7.10 1.62
CA LYS A 6 10.40 7.57 0.46
C LYS A 6 9.48 7.81 -0.74
N MET A 7 9.84 8.75 -1.61
CA MET A 7 9.18 8.91 -2.91
C MET A 7 9.59 7.75 -3.83
N TRP A 8 8.63 7.11 -4.48
CA TRP A 8 8.90 6.08 -5.49
C TRP A 8 9.40 6.72 -6.80
N THR A 9 10.35 6.08 -7.47
CA THR A 9 10.85 6.47 -8.79
C THR A 9 10.98 5.26 -9.72
N VAL A 10 10.96 5.49 -11.03
CA VAL A 10 11.18 4.43 -12.03
C VAL A 10 12.57 3.82 -11.82
N GLY A 11 12.65 2.48 -11.82
CA GLY A 11 13.91 1.74 -11.61
C GLY A 11 14.32 1.56 -10.14
N MET A 12 13.57 2.10 -9.17
CA MET A 12 13.80 1.85 -7.75
C MET A 12 13.44 0.40 -7.40
N GLU A 13 14.30 -0.26 -6.61
CA GLU A 13 14.01 -1.58 -6.07
C GLU A 13 12.78 -1.52 -5.16
N ARG A 14 11.90 -2.52 -5.27
CA ARG A 14 10.64 -2.55 -4.51
C ARG A 14 10.90 -2.43 -3.01
N GLU A 15 11.90 -3.15 -2.53
CA GLU A 15 12.26 -3.27 -1.13
C GLU A 15 12.72 -1.92 -0.56
N GLU A 16 13.25 -1.01 -1.38
CA GLU A 16 13.64 0.33 -0.93
C GLU A 16 12.45 1.19 -0.51
N PHE A 17 11.28 0.96 -1.11
CA PHE A 17 10.05 1.71 -0.87
C PHE A 17 9.04 0.94 0.00
N PHE A 18 8.92 -0.38 -0.20
CA PHE A 18 7.82 -1.19 0.30
C PHE A 18 8.28 -2.55 0.82
N ASP A 19 7.80 -2.93 2.00
CA ASP A 19 8.04 -4.21 2.66
C ASP A 19 6.80 -5.12 2.52
N PRO A 20 6.83 -6.12 1.61
CA PRO A 20 5.67 -6.97 1.34
C PRO A 20 5.31 -7.88 2.51
N GLU A 21 6.30 -8.35 3.27
CA GLU A 21 6.08 -9.25 4.40
C GLU A 21 5.37 -8.53 5.54
N LYS A 22 5.79 -7.31 5.87
CA LYS A 22 5.10 -6.47 6.88
C LYS A 22 3.68 -6.14 6.45
N CYS A 23 3.44 -5.88 5.16
CA CYS A 23 2.10 -5.66 4.64
C CYS A 23 1.21 -6.89 4.84
N SER A 24 1.67 -8.06 4.37
CA SER A 24 0.94 -9.32 4.48
C SER A 24 0.67 -9.73 5.94
N THR A 25 1.67 -9.56 6.82
CA THR A 25 1.54 -9.84 8.24
C THR A 25 0.49 -8.93 8.90
N TYR A 26 0.47 -7.64 8.55
CA TYR A 26 -0.55 -6.72 9.04
C TYR A 26 -1.96 -7.11 8.54
N MET A 27 -2.08 -7.48 7.26
CA MET A 27 -3.31 -7.98 6.66
C MET A 27 -3.88 -9.18 7.43
N LYS A 28 -3.05 -10.20 7.64
CA LYS A 28 -3.42 -11.40 8.40
C LYS A 28 -3.81 -11.03 9.83
N LYS A 29 -3.01 -10.24 10.54
CA LYS A 29 -3.29 -9.91 11.96
C LYS A 29 -4.54 -9.05 12.17
N LYS A 30 -4.88 -8.16 11.23
CA LYS A 30 -5.91 -7.13 11.46
C LYS A 30 -7.18 -7.30 10.62
N PHE A 31 -7.09 -7.95 9.47
CA PHE A 31 -8.19 -8.03 8.51
C PHE A 31 -8.62 -9.47 8.19
N GLN A 32 -7.97 -10.50 8.76
CA GLN A 32 -8.34 -11.90 8.54
C GLN A 32 -9.82 -12.20 8.85
N HIS A 33 -10.44 -11.47 9.78
CA HIS A 33 -11.82 -11.70 10.19
C HIS A 33 -12.85 -11.03 9.27
N ILE A 34 -12.43 -10.21 8.31
CA ILE A 34 -13.31 -9.36 7.51
C ILE A 34 -13.85 -10.12 6.27
N GLY A 35 -13.23 -11.25 5.90
CA GLY A 35 -13.67 -12.10 4.78
C GLY A 35 -13.58 -11.44 3.39
N ARG A 36 -13.92 -12.18 2.32
CA ARG A 36 -14.11 -11.70 0.94
C ARG A 36 -12.93 -10.99 0.24
N GLY A 37 -11.69 -11.29 0.64
CA GLY A 37 -10.52 -10.67 -0.01
C GLY A 37 -10.32 -9.20 0.38
N ALA A 38 -10.76 -8.80 1.58
CA ALA A 38 -10.53 -7.46 2.10
C ALA A 38 -9.03 -7.10 2.09
N VAL A 39 -8.71 -5.90 1.59
CA VAL A 39 -7.36 -5.33 1.51
C VAL A 39 -7.26 -4.06 2.37
N CYS A 40 -6.06 -3.76 2.88
CA CYS A 40 -5.81 -2.57 3.71
C CYS A 40 -5.90 -1.27 2.91
N GLY A 41 -5.43 -1.24 1.66
CA GLY A 41 -5.59 -0.10 0.74
C GLY A 41 -4.88 1.21 1.13
N ILE A 42 -4.19 1.29 2.28
CA ILE A 42 -3.52 2.52 2.74
C ILE A 42 -2.52 3.05 1.70
N CYS A 43 -1.77 2.17 1.04
CA CYS A 43 -0.83 2.55 -0.03
C CYS A 43 -1.52 3.34 -1.15
N MET A 44 -2.70 2.88 -1.58
CA MET A 44 -3.48 3.54 -2.64
C MET A 44 -4.03 4.89 -2.15
N ARG A 45 -4.53 4.96 -0.91
CA ARG A 45 -5.05 6.20 -0.31
C ARG A 45 -3.97 7.29 -0.20
N VAL A 46 -2.75 6.92 0.17
CA VAL A 46 -1.67 7.90 0.38
C VAL A 46 -0.88 8.21 -0.90
N CYS A 47 -1.04 7.42 -1.96
CA CYS A 47 -0.34 7.61 -3.22
C CYS A 47 -0.68 8.95 -3.87
N PRO A 48 0.30 9.85 -4.14
CA PRO A 48 0.05 11.11 -4.82
C PRO A 48 -0.56 10.92 -6.22
N ALA A 49 -0.14 9.88 -6.95
CA ALA A 49 -0.70 9.56 -8.26
C ALA A 49 -2.14 9.06 -8.17
N GLY A 50 -2.46 8.23 -7.16
CA GLY A 50 -3.81 7.72 -6.92
C GLY A 50 -4.82 8.83 -6.57
N ARG A 51 -4.39 9.85 -5.82
CA ARG A 51 -5.24 11.02 -5.51
C ARG A 51 -5.59 11.87 -6.73
N ARG A 52 -4.77 11.89 -7.78
CA ARG A 52 -5.05 12.67 -9.00
C ARG A 52 -6.22 12.11 -9.80
N ILE A 53 -6.58 10.84 -9.62
CA ILE A 53 -7.66 10.18 -10.37
C ILE A 53 -9.05 10.54 -9.79
N ASN A 54 -9.16 10.81 -8.49
CA ASN A 54 -10.44 11.11 -7.83
C ASN A 54 -10.99 12.53 -8.10
N ASN A 55 -10.31 13.36 -8.90
CA ASN A 55 -10.72 14.73 -9.24
C ASN A 55 -11.34 14.86 -10.65
N GLY A 56 -11.97 13.80 -11.17
CA GLY A 56 -12.83 13.90 -12.36
C GLY A 56 -12.28 13.26 -13.64
N ARG A 57 -11.97 11.97 -13.59
CA ARG A 57 -12.04 11.10 -14.77
C ARG A 57 -12.88 9.88 -14.47
#